data_AF-A0A949LZ23-F1
#
_entry.id   AF-A0A949LZ23-F1
#
_cell.length_a   1.000
_cell.length_b   1.000
_cell.length_c   1.000
_cell.angle_alpha   90.00
_cell.angle_beta   90.00
_cell.angle_gamma   90.00
#
_symmetry.space_group_name_H-M   'P 1'
#
loop_
_entity.id
_entity.type
_entity.pdbx_description
1 polymer ?
#
loop_
_entity_poly.entity_id
_entity_poly.type
_entity_poly.pdbx_seq_one_letter_code
_entity_poly.pdbx_strand_id
1 'polypeptide(L)'
;MIVATTVSTLSFFFAALALLCWAAVVGIGVGAVVRRSRPGPTLESLRADLGRVALPLAWVIALVTMAGSLYYSRIEHYIPCELCWYQRICIYPFAVILGIAAWRRDAAVRVYAIPVLAIGAVVAAYHSWIQAFPPADGTSFCTPDAPCTMRYVWEFGFVSLPFMALSACAAMIVLLLIARPTPRPPLTTETP
;
A
#
# COMPACT_ATOMS: atom_id res chain seq x y z
N MET A 1 -17.44 10.57 23.63
CA MET A 1 -17.96 9.20 23.36
C MET A 1 -18.09 8.94 21.85
N ILE A 2 -18.76 9.81 21.09
CA ILE A 2 -18.92 9.66 19.62
C ILE A 2 -17.56 9.61 18.87
N VAL A 3 -16.61 10.49 19.20
CA VAL A 3 -15.29 10.53 18.53
C VAL A 3 -14.45 9.27 18.81
N ALA A 4 -14.45 8.79 20.05
CA ALA A 4 -13.75 7.55 20.40
C ALA A 4 -14.33 6.33 19.64
N THR A 5 -15.65 6.26 19.48
CA THR A 5 -16.29 5.18 18.71
C THR A 5 -16.03 5.26 17.21
N THR A 6 -15.85 6.46 16.65
CA THR A 6 -15.52 6.63 15.22
C THR A 6 -14.09 6.18 14.92
N VAL A 7 -13.12 6.52 15.80
CA VAL A 7 -11.72 6.10 15.61
C VAL A 7 -11.59 4.59 15.65
N SER A 8 -12.14 3.93 16.68
CA SER A 8 -12.06 2.47 16.79
C SER A 8 -12.69 1.77 15.58
N THR A 9 -13.83 2.26 15.09
CA THR A 9 -14.49 1.71 13.91
C THR A 9 -13.62 1.88 12.66
N LEU A 10 -13.01 3.05 12.49
CA LEU A 10 -12.15 3.35 11.35
C LEU A 10 -10.84 2.53 11.40
N SER A 11 -10.23 2.40 12.59
CA SER A 11 -9.04 1.59 12.80
C SER A 11 -9.30 0.12 12.50
N PHE A 12 -10.41 -0.43 12.97
CA PHE A 12 -10.84 -1.78 12.62
C PHE A 12 -11.03 -1.96 11.11
N PHE A 13 -11.70 -1.01 10.45
CA PHE A 13 -11.92 -1.03 9.00
C PHE A 13 -10.60 -1.04 8.21
N PHE A 14 -9.67 -0.15 8.54
CA PHE A 14 -8.36 -0.11 7.87
C PHE A 14 -7.51 -1.36 8.19
N ALA A 15 -7.61 -1.89 9.40
CA ALA A 15 -6.95 -3.13 9.77
C ALA A 15 -7.50 -4.33 8.95
N ALA A 16 -8.82 -4.42 8.77
CA ALA A 16 -9.45 -5.44 7.93
C ALA A 16 -9.01 -5.32 6.45
N LEU A 17 -8.96 -4.10 5.92
CA LEU A 17 -8.44 -3.85 4.57
C LEU A 17 -6.97 -4.25 4.42
N ALA A 18 -6.14 -4.01 5.44
CA ALA A 18 -4.74 -4.41 5.44
C ALA A 18 -4.59 -5.94 5.37
N LEU A 19 -5.40 -6.68 6.12
CA LEU A 19 -5.43 -8.15 6.06
C LEU A 19 -5.94 -8.66 4.71
N LEU A 20 -6.94 -8.00 4.12
CA LEU A 20 -7.41 -8.31 2.76
C LEU A 20 -6.32 -8.09 1.71
N CYS A 21 -5.53 -7.01 1.85
CA CYS A 21 -4.38 -6.75 1.00
C CYS A 21 -3.36 -7.90 1.07
N TRP A 22 -3.05 -8.40 2.26
CA TRP A 22 -2.18 -9.56 2.43
C TRP A 22 -2.76 -10.84 1.83
N ALA A 23 -4.05 -11.10 2.04
CA ALA A 23 -4.73 -12.24 1.42
C ALA A 23 -4.64 -12.19 -0.11
N ALA A 24 -4.84 -11.01 -0.71
CA ALA A 24 -4.69 -10.80 -2.15
C ALA A 24 -3.24 -10.99 -2.62
N VAL A 25 -2.26 -10.44 -1.90
CA VAL A 25 -0.82 -10.62 -2.19
C VAL A 25 -0.44 -12.10 -2.19
N VAL A 26 -0.84 -12.84 -1.15
CA VAL A 26 -0.58 -14.28 -1.04
C VAL A 26 -1.32 -15.04 -2.15
N GLY A 27 -2.59 -14.75 -2.40
CA GLY A 27 -3.37 -15.40 -3.45
C GLY A 27 -2.77 -15.21 -4.85
N ILE A 28 -2.34 -13.98 -5.19
CA ILE A 28 -1.68 -13.68 -6.46
C ILE A 28 -0.32 -14.37 -6.54
N GLY A 29 0.45 -14.38 -5.45
CA GLY A 29 1.75 -15.07 -5.36
C GLY A 29 1.62 -16.58 -5.56
N VAL A 30 0.72 -17.23 -4.83
CA VAL A 30 0.40 -18.67 -4.96
C VAL A 30 -0.09 -18.96 -6.37
N GLY A 31 -1.00 -18.16 -6.92
CA GLY A 31 -1.47 -18.31 -8.31
C GLY A 31 -0.32 -18.23 -9.33
N ALA A 32 0.66 -17.35 -9.11
CA ALA A 32 1.84 -17.24 -9.96
C ALA A 32 2.76 -18.48 -9.86
N VAL A 33 2.91 -19.07 -8.67
CA VAL A 33 3.68 -20.31 -8.43
C VAL A 33 2.96 -21.53 -9.01
N VAL A 34 1.66 -21.69 -8.75
CA VAL A 34 0.85 -22.79 -9.29
C VAL A 34 0.87 -22.78 -10.80
N ARG A 35 0.77 -21.60 -11.44
CA ARG A 35 0.93 -21.44 -12.89
C ARG A 35 2.25 -22.00 -13.41
N ARG A 36 3.35 -21.77 -12.68
CA ARG A 36 4.68 -22.27 -13.06
C ARG A 36 4.71 -23.80 -13.08
N SER A 37 3.91 -24.44 -12.25
CA SER A 37 3.83 -25.90 -12.13
C SER A 37 2.73 -26.53 -12.99
N ARG A 38 1.63 -25.81 -13.29
CA ARG A 38 0.48 -26.29 -14.08
C ARG A 38 -0.15 -25.16 -14.92
N PRO A 39 0.33 -24.92 -16.15
CA PRO A 39 -0.28 -23.93 -17.03
C PRO A 39 -1.66 -24.43 -17.49
N GLY A 40 -2.73 -23.75 -17.08
CA GLY A 40 -4.11 -24.06 -17.47
C GLY A 40 -4.84 -22.82 -18.02
N PRO A 41 -5.76 -22.98 -19.00
CA PRO A 41 -6.37 -21.86 -19.73
C PRO A 41 -7.24 -20.94 -18.85
N THR A 42 -7.91 -21.48 -17.83
CA THR A 42 -8.76 -20.69 -16.91
C THR A 42 -7.97 -19.69 -16.05
N LEU A 43 -6.72 -20.03 -15.70
CA LEU A 43 -5.89 -19.15 -14.88
C LEU A 43 -5.33 -17.96 -15.69
N GLU A 44 -5.23 -18.13 -17.01
CA GLU A 44 -4.72 -17.13 -17.92
C GLU A 44 -5.74 -16.03 -18.24
N SER A 45 -7.02 -16.39 -18.41
CA SER A 45 -8.11 -15.41 -18.57
C SER A 45 -8.27 -14.54 -17.32
N LEU A 46 -8.30 -15.15 -16.13
CA LEU A 46 -8.38 -14.42 -14.85
C LEU A 46 -7.21 -13.45 -14.66
N ARG A 47 -5.98 -13.84 -15.03
CA ARG A 47 -4.81 -12.95 -14.98
C ARG A 47 -4.94 -11.79 -15.97
N ALA A 48 -5.45 -12.04 -17.17
CA ALA A 48 -5.63 -11.00 -18.18
C ALA A 48 -6.61 -9.93 -17.70
N ASP A 49 -7.72 -10.35 -17.08
CA ASP A 49 -8.71 -9.44 -16.50
C ASP A 49 -8.15 -8.69 -15.29
N LEU A 50 -7.47 -9.40 -14.38
CA LEU A 50 -6.83 -8.79 -13.22
C LEU A 50 -5.75 -7.77 -13.63
N GLY A 51 -5.00 -8.05 -14.69
CA GLY A 51 -3.98 -7.15 -15.23
C GLY A 51 -4.53 -5.83 -15.78
N ARG A 52 -5.81 -5.80 -16.20
CA ARG A 52 -6.49 -4.58 -16.68
C ARG A 52 -6.93 -3.68 -15.53
N VAL A 53 -7.37 -4.28 -14.42
CA VAL A 53 -7.86 -3.54 -13.23
C VAL A 53 -6.76 -3.24 -12.20
N ALA A 54 -5.59 -3.86 -12.32
CA ALA A 54 -4.51 -3.75 -11.34
C ALA A 54 -4.03 -2.31 -11.11
N LEU A 55 -3.89 -1.51 -12.17
CA LEU A 55 -3.38 -0.14 -12.07
C LEU A 55 -4.39 0.81 -11.40
N PRO A 56 -5.67 0.85 -11.79
CA PRO A 56 -6.71 1.56 -11.02
C PRO A 56 -6.81 1.11 -9.57
N LEU A 57 -6.70 -0.20 -9.30
CA LEU A 57 -6.77 -0.72 -7.94
C LEU A 57 -5.58 -0.25 -7.09
N ALA A 58 -4.36 -0.25 -7.65
CA ALA A 58 -3.18 0.27 -6.96
C ALA A 58 -3.32 1.77 -6.63
N TRP A 59 -3.93 2.54 -7.52
CA TRP A 59 -4.24 3.95 -7.27
C TRP A 59 -5.25 4.14 -6.14
N VAL A 60 -6.33 3.35 -6.11
CA VAL A 60 -7.32 3.39 -5.02
C VAL A 60 -6.66 3.08 -3.68
N ILE A 61 -5.79 2.07 -3.62
CA ILE A 61 -5.03 1.75 -2.41
C ILE A 61 -4.19 2.96 -1.97
N ALA A 62 -3.42 3.57 -2.87
CA ALA A 62 -2.59 4.74 -2.56
C ALA A 62 -3.43 5.92 -2.01
N LEU A 63 -4.59 6.19 -2.63
CA LEU A 63 -5.50 7.23 -2.17
C LEU A 63 -6.06 6.95 -0.77
N VAL A 64 -6.53 5.73 -0.53
CA VAL A 64 -7.08 5.33 0.77
C VAL A 64 -6.01 5.39 1.85
N THR A 65 -4.79 4.94 1.56
CA THR A 65 -3.66 5.02 2.50
C THR A 65 -3.29 6.46 2.83
N MET A 66 -3.20 7.35 1.83
CA MET A 66 -2.93 8.77 2.06
C MET A 66 -4.05 9.43 2.86
N ALA A 67 -5.32 9.21 2.49
CA ALA A 67 -6.48 9.79 3.17
C ALA A 67 -6.57 9.31 4.62
N GLY A 68 -6.37 8.01 4.87
CA GLY A 68 -6.35 7.44 6.22
C GLY A 68 -5.21 8.01 7.07
N SER A 69 -4.00 8.12 6.51
CA SER A 69 -2.86 8.73 7.22
C SER A 69 -3.10 10.21 7.54
N LEU A 70 -3.72 10.96 6.62
CA LEU A 70 -4.10 12.35 6.87
C LEU A 70 -5.18 12.46 7.94
N TYR A 71 -6.17 11.57 7.94
CA TYR A 71 -7.22 11.53 8.94
C TYR A 71 -6.63 11.41 10.36
N TYR A 72 -5.78 10.40 10.57
CA TYR A 72 -5.14 10.20 11.87
C TYR A 72 -4.32 11.41 12.34
N SER A 73 -3.62 12.09 11.43
CA SER A 73 -2.78 13.24 11.84
C SER A 73 -3.53 14.57 11.98
N ARG A 74 -4.57 14.80 11.17
CA ARG A 74 -5.25 16.12 11.12
C ARG A 74 -6.51 16.17 11.95
N ILE A 75 -7.19 15.04 12.12
CA ILE A 75 -8.44 14.93 12.88
C ILE A 75 -8.15 14.33 14.25
N GLU A 76 -7.43 13.22 14.31
CA GLU A 76 -7.11 12.55 15.59
C GLU A 76 -5.83 13.05 16.26
N HIS A 77 -5.14 14.01 15.62
CA HIS A 77 -3.92 14.64 16.14
C HIS A 77 -2.80 13.66 16.51
N TYR A 78 -2.74 12.49 15.86
CA TYR A 78 -1.62 11.57 16.02
C TYR A 78 -0.35 12.19 15.44
N ILE A 79 0.63 12.43 16.30
CA ILE A 79 1.90 13.06 15.93
C ILE A 79 2.72 12.03 15.14
N PRO A 80 3.04 12.29 13.86
CA PRO A 80 3.87 11.37 13.09
C PRO A 80 5.32 11.42 13.60
N CYS A 81 5.90 10.26 13.86
CA CYS A 81 7.32 10.13 14.12
C CYS A 81 8.15 10.20 12.82
N GLU A 82 9.48 10.22 12.96
CA GLU A 82 10.43 10.26 11.83
C GLU A 82 10.23 9.08 10.85
N LEU A 83 10.05 7.86 11.35
CA LEU A 83 9.79 6.70 10.47
C LEU A 83 8.44 6.80 9.74
N CYS A 84 7.41 7.38 10.36
CA CYS A 84 6.15 7.67 9.68
C CYS A 84 6.35 8.69 8.54
N TRP A 85 7.21 9.70 8.73
CA TRP A 85 7.53 10.66 7.68
C TRP A 85 8.20 10.00 6.47
N TYR A 86 9.16 9.12 6.68
CA TYR A 86 9.77 8.35 5.58
C TYR A 86 8.74 7.51 4.81
N GLN A 87 7.80 6.87 5.52
CA GLN A 87 6.70 6.12 4.88
C GLN A 87 5.80 7.04 4.05
N ARG A 88 5.45 8.23 4.56
CA ARG A 88 4.63 9.22 3.83
C ARG A 88 5.32 9.68 2.55
N ILE A 89 6.61 9.98 2.59
CA ILE A 89 7.39 10.36 1.40
C ILE A 89 7.33 9.26 0.34
N CYS A 90 7.39 7.98 0.75
CA CYS A 90 7.33 6.86 -0.17
C CYS A 90 5.93 6.57 -0.72
N ILE A 91 4.85 6.98 -0.05
CA ILE A 91 3.47 6.58 -0.40
C ILE A 91 2.67 7.74 -0.98
N TYR A 92 2.71 8.93 -0.38
CA TYR A 92 1.82 10.04 -0.71
C TYR A 92 1.91 10.50 -2.17
N PRO A 93 3.08 10.62 -2.80
CA PRO A 93 3.17 10.99 -4.20
C PRO A 93 2.41 10.03 -5.14
N PHE A 94 2.31 8.75 -4.77
CA PHE A 94 1.62 7.74 -5.57
C PHE A 94 0.11 7.88 -5.61
N ALA A 95 -0.50 8.60 -4.66
CA ALA A 95 -1.91 8.97 -4.74
C ALA A 95 -2.23 9.78 -6.01
N VAL A 96 -1.27 10.60 -6.47
CA VAL A 96 -1.39 11.40 -7.70
C VAL A 96 -0.78 10.65 -8.88
N ILE A 97 0.46 10.15 -8.74
CA ILE A 97 1.21 9.53 -9.84
C ILE A 97 0.48 8.30 -10.38
N LEU A 98 -0.01 7.40 -9.52
CA LEU A 98 -0.76 6.23 -9.96
C LEU A 98 -2.12 6.61 -10.55
N GLY A 99 -2.71 7.73 -10.14
CA GLY A 99 -3.95 8.24 -10.72
C GLY A 99 -3.76 8.69 -12.17
N ILE A 100 -2.68 9.44 -12.42
CA ILE A 100 -2.29 9.83 -13.79
C ILE A 100 -1.96 8.58 -14.62
N ALA A 101 -1.21 7.63 -14.07
CA ALA A 101 -0.87 6.39 -14.76
C ALA A 101 -2.13 5.56 -15.08
N ALA A 102 -3.07 5.44 -14.15
CA ALA A 102 -4.34 4.74 -14.34
C ALA A 102 -5.18 5.41 -15.44
N TRP A 103 -5.29 6.74 -15.44
CA TRP A 103 -5.98 7.50 -16.49
C TRP A 103 -5.35 7.26 -17.86
N ARG A 104 -4.02 7.35 -17.95
CA ARG A 104 -3.27 7.19 -19.21
C ARG A 104 -3.08 5.74 -19.63
N ARG A 105 -3.50 4.78 -18.78
CA ARG A 105 -3.23 3.34 -18.90
C ARG A 105 -1.73 3.03 -19.08
N ASP A 106 -0.89 3.80 -18.40
CA ASP A 106 0.56 3.73 -18.50
C ASP A 106 1.16 2.80 -17.43
N ALA A 107 1.34 1.53 -17.79
CA ALA A 107 1.96 0.55 -16.91
C ALA A 107 3.49 0.73 -16.75
N ALA A 108 4.14 1.64 -17.49
CA ALA A 108 5.57 1.91 -17.34
C ALA A 108 5.90 2.61 -16.01
N VAL A 109 4.89 3.19 -15.34
CA VAL A 109 4.99 3.76 -13.99
C VAL A 109 5.68 2.82 -12.99
N ARG A 110 5.54 1.50 -13.18
CA ARG A 110 6.11 0.47 -12.31
C ARG A 110 7.63 0.57 -12.16
N VAL A 111 8.35 1.08 -13.17
CA VAL A 111 9.83 1.14 -13.18
C VAL A 111 10.36 2.01 -12.04
N TYR A 112 9.66 3.10 -11.72
CA TYR A 112 10.04 4.00 -10.63
C TYR A 112 9.12 3.85 -9.41
N ALA A 113 7.87 3.41 -9.59
CA ALA A 113 6.98 3.20 -8.46
C ALA A 113 7.42 2.04 -7.56
N ILE A 114 7.82 0.91 -8.14
CA ILE A 114 8.20 -0.29 -7.36
C ILE A 114 9.41 -0.02 -6.45
N PRO A 115 10.54 0.56 -6.92
CA PRO A 115 11.68 0.84 -6.04
C PRO A 115 11.33 1.73 -4.84
N VAL A 116 10.56 2.80 -5.06
CA VAL A 116 10.18 3.73 -3.98
C VAL A 116 9.22 3.05 -3.00
N LEU A 117 8.22 2.31 -3.50
CA LEU A 117 7.31 1.53 -2.66
C LEU A 117 8.04 0.43 -1.87
N ALA A 118 9.08 -0.18 -2.46
CA ALA A 118 9.90 -1.18 -1.78
C ALA A 118 10.69 -0.57 -0.62
N ILE A 119 11.25 0.63 -0.79
CA ILE A 119 11.87 1.38 0.31
C ILE A 119 10.83 1.65 1.41
N GLY A 120 9.64 2.13 1.03
CA GLY A 120 8.54 2.34 1.97
C GLY A 120 8.14 1.07 2.71
N ALA A 121 8.10 -0.08 2.03
CA ALA A 121 7.82 -1.39 2.63
C ALA A 121 8.90 -1.81 3.64
N VAL A 122 10.19 -1.63 3.32
CA VAL A 122 11.29 -1.93 4.25
C VAL A 122 11.20 -1.08 5.51
N VAL A 123 10.99 0.23 5.36
CA VAL A 123 10.80 1.15 6.50
C VAL A 123 9.57 0.76 7.32
N ALA A 124 8.46 0.40 6.68
CA ALA A 124 7.23 -0.01 7.34
C ALA A 124 7.38 -1.36 8.08
N ALA A 125 8.11 -2.31 7.51
CA ALA A 125 8.42 -3.58 8.14
C ALA A 125 9.28 -3.39 9.39
N TYR A 126 10.35 -2.60 9.29
CA TYR A 126 11.18 -2.24 10.45
C TYR A 126 10.37 -1.52 11.53
N HIS A 127 9.55 -0.54 11.14
CA HIS A 127 8.72 0.21 12.08
C HIS A 127 7.68 -0.68 12.77
N SER A 128 7.06 -1.61 12.03
CA SER A 128 6.13 -2.60 12.62
C SER A 128 6.84 -3.52 13.60
N TRP A 129 8.07 -3.94 13.28
CA TRP A 129 8.90 -4.78 14.14
C TRP A 129 9.25 -4.09 15.46
N ILE A 130 9.77 -2.86 15.44
CA ILE A 130 10.12 -2.13 16.67
C ILE A 130 8.89 -1.78 17.49
N GLN A 131 7.73 -1.61 16.86
CA GLN A 131 6.48 -1.44 17.60
C GLN A 131 6.09 -2.75 18.25
N ALA A 132 6.20 -3.90 17.60
CA ALA A 132 5.90 -5.21 18.20
C ALA A 132 6.87 -5.59 19.33
N PHE A 133 8.16 -5.28 19.16
CA PHE A 133 9.24 -5.57 20.10
C PHE A 133 10.02 -4.30 20.45
N PRO A 134 9.49 -3.45 21.35
CA PRO A 134 10.13 -2.18 21.71
C PRO A 134 11.48 -2.40 22.40
N PRO A 135 12.58 -1.77 21.93
CA PRO A 135 13.84 -1.78 22.65
C PRO A 135 13.71 -1.08 24.00
N ALA A 136 14.38 -1.60 25.03
CA ALA A 136 14.33 -1.02 26.39
C ALA A 136 14.84 0.43 26.44
N ASP A 137 15.87 0.73 25.66
CA ASP A 137 16.50 2.07 25.59
C ASP A 137 15.86 2.98 24.52
N GLY A 138 14.76 2.54 23.90
CA GLY A 138 14.13 3.25 22.79
C GLY A 138 14.90 3.15 21.47
N THR A 139 14.69 4.12 20.58
CA THR A 139 15.33 4.16 19.25
C THR A 139 16.07 5.48 19.04
N SER A 140 17.30 5.44 18.52
CA SER A 140 18.12 6.63 18.26
C SER A 140 17.61 7.53 17.12
N PHE A 141 16.68 7.02 16.31
CA PHE A 141 16.19 7.71 15.11
C PHE A 141 15.08 8.74 15.37
N CYS A 142 14.46 8.71 16.55
CA CYS A 142 13.21 9.44 16.82
C CYS A 142 13.36 10.28 18.09
N THR A 143 12.64 11.40 18.16
CA THR A 143 12.66 12.28 19.33
C THR A 143 11.84 11.69 20.48
N PRO A 144 12.13 12.08 21.74
CA PRO A 144 11.29 11.70 22.88
C PRO A 144 9.83 12.14 22.76
N ASP A 145 9.57 13.27 22.07
CA ASP A 145 8.22 13.82 21.88
C ASP A 145 7.39 13.03 20.85
N ALA A 146 8.05 12.31 19.93
CA ALA A 146 7.40 11.47 18.92
C ALA A 146 8.13 10.12 18.77
N PRO A 147 8.06 9.24 19.78
CA PRO A 147 8.80 7.98 19.76
C PRO A 147 8.22 7.01 18.72
N CYS A 148 9.09 6.35 17.97
CA CYS A 148 8.68 5.36 16.97
C CYS A 148 8.10 4.06 17.56
N THR A 149 8.27 3.84 18.86
CA THR A 149 7.71 2.70 19.60
C THR A 149 6.26 2.93 20.06
N MET A 150 5.74 4.17 19.96
CA MET A 150 4.38 4.51 20.35
C MET A 150 3.35 3.82 19.44
N ARG A 151 2.35 3.19 20.07
CA ARG A 151 1.28 2.45 19.38
C ARG A 151 -0.04 3.21 19.50
N TYR A 152 -0.35 4.04 18.51
CA TYR A 152 -1.65 4.73 18.46
C TYR A 152 -2.81 3.80 18.05
N VAL A 153 -2.51 2.79 17.22
CA VAL A 153 -3.47 1.79 16.76
C VAL A 153 -2.83 0.42 16.94
N TRP A 154 -3.59 -0.52 17.50
CA TRP A 154 -3.14 -1.88 17.77
C TRP A 154 -4.30 -2.88 17.65
N GLU A 155 -4.82 -3.00 16.43
CA GLU A 155 -5.95 -3.89 16.15
C GLU A 155 -5.48 -5.34 16.03
N PHE A 156 -6.35 -6.29 16.38
CA PHE A 156 -6.09 -7.73 16.31
C PHE A 156 -4.83 -8.22 17.05
N GLY A 157 -4.22 -7.40 17.90
CA GLY A 157 -3.01 -7.74 18.66
C GLY A 157 -1.68 -7.62 17.89
N PHE A 158 -1.69 -7.20 16.62
CA PHE A 158 -0.48 -7.01 15.82
C PHE A 158 -0.59 -5.95 14.72
N VAL A 159 -1.80 -5.52 14.36
CA VAL A 159 -2.03 -4.59 13.25
C VAL A 159 -1.89 -3.16 13.75
N SER A 160 -0.73 -2.58 13.47
CA SER A 160 -0.43 -1.18 13.74
C SER A 160 -0.47 -0.31 12.48
N LEU A 161 -0.40 1.01 12.65
CA LEU A 161 -0.31 1.97 11.54
C LEU A 161 0.83 1.63 10.54
N PRO A 162 2.08 1.37 10.94
CA PRO A 162 3.11 0.96 9.99
C PRO A 162 2.82 -0.40 9.34
N PHE A 163 2.12 -1.33 10.01
CA PHE A 163 1.71 -2.59 9.38
C PHE A 163 0.69 -2.36 8.27
N MET A 164 -0.25 -1.43 8.46
CA MET A 164 -1.20 -1.03 7.41
C MET A 164 -0.47 -0.43 6.20
N ALA A 165 0.53 0.44 6.44
CA ALA A 165 1.36 1.00 5.38
C ALA A 165 2.16 -0.08 4.64
N LEU A 166 2.73 -1.06 5.37
CA LEU A 166 3.42 -2.22 4.78
C LEU A 166 2.49 -3.01 3.85
N SER A 167 1.26 -3.27 4.31
CA SER A 167 0.24 -4.00 3.56
C SER A 167 -0.12 -3.30 2.26
N ALA A 168 -0.28 -1.96 2.31
CA ALA A 168 -0.55 -1.14 1.15
C ALA A 168 0.62 -1.15 0.14
N CYS A 169 1.86 -0.98 0.62
CA CYS A 169 3.06 -1.06 -0.23
C CYS A 169 3.18 -2.42 -0.92
N ALA A 170 3.03 -3.51 -0.16
CA ALA A 170 3.10 -4.87 -0.70
C ALA A 170 2.03 -5.11 -1.78
N ALA A 171 0.78 -4.71 -1.51
CA ALA A 171 -0.31 -4.85 -2.47
C ALA A 171 -0.07 -4.01 -3.74
N MET A 172 0.33 -2.73 -3.60
CA MET A 172 0.64 -1.89 -4.75
C MET A 172 1.79 -2.47 -5.59
N ILE A 173 2.86 -2.97 -4.96
CA ILE A 173 3.97 -3.62 -5.69
C ILE A 173 3.47 -4.82 -6.49
N VAL A 174 2.70 -5.72 -5.87
CA VAL A 174 2.17 -6.91 -6.56
C VAL A 174 1.25 -6.53 -7.71
N LEU A 175 0.37 -5.54 -7.51
CA LEU A 175 -0.52 -5.04 -8.55
C LEU A 175 0.27 -4.43 -9.73
N LEU A 176 1.32 -3.64 -9.45
CA LEU A 176 2.19 -3.07 -10.48
C LEU A 176 2.99 -4.14 -11.26
N LEU A 177 3.37 -5.24 -10.60
CA LEU A 177 4.05 -6.37 -11.26
C LEU A 177 3.13 -7.12 -12.24
N ILE A 178 1.82 -7.19 -11.96
CA ILE A 178 0.86 -7.86 -12.83
C ILE A 178 0.15 -6.93 -13.81
N ALA A 179 0.24 -5.61 -13.61
CA ALA A 179 -0.34 -4.61 -14.49
C ALA A 179 0.13 -4.78 -15.93
N ARG A 180 -0.82 -4.78 -16.87
CA ARG A 180 -0.55 -4.89 -18.31
C ARG A 180 -0.82 -3.54 -18.98
N PRO A 181 0.05 -3.06 -19.88
CA PRO A 181 -0.31 -1.96 -20.77
C PRO A 181 -1.56 -2.35 -21.56
N THR A 182 -2.56 -1.47 -21.61
CA THR A 182 -3.62 -1.61 -22.60
C THR A 182 -3.08 -1.05 -23.91
N PRO A 183 -3.12 -1.79 -25.05
CA PRO A 183 -2.68 -1.25 -26.33
C PRO A 183 -3.42 0.06 -26.62
N ARG A 184 -2.67 1.13 -26.90
CA ARG A 184 -3.26 2.38 -27.39
C ARG A 184 -3.72 2.10 -28.83
N PRO A 185 -4.96 2.46 -29.22
CA PRO A 185 -5.35 2.41 -30.63
C PRO A 185 -4.31 3.17 -31.47
N PRO A 186 -3.92 2.67 -32.66
CA PRO A 186 -3.02 3.41 -33.53
C PRO A 186 -3.63 4.80 -33.76
N LEU A 187 -2.81 5.85 -33.59
CA LEU A 187 -3.20 7.20 -33.97
C LEU A 187 -3.51 7.13 -35.47
N THR A 188 -4.78 7.28 -35.83
CA THR A 188 -5.14 7.52 -37.22
C THR A 188 -4.47 8.83 -37.59
N THR A 189 -3.38 8.76 -38.34
CA THR A 189 -2.83 9.93 -39.01
C THR A 189 -3.90 10.35 -40.00
N GLU A 190 -4.74 11.31 -39.63
CA GLU A 190 -5.46 12.10 -40.62
C GLU A 190 -4.39 12.85 -41.41
N THR A 191 -4.06 12.30 -42.58
CA THR A 191 -3.33 13.01 -43.62
C THR A 191 -4.28 14.04 -44.23
N PRO A 192 -3.93 15.34 -44.24
CA PRO A 192 -4.61 16.34 -45.06
C PRO A 192 -4.34 16.12 -46.55
#